data_AF-A0A9W8CIZ4-F1
#
_entry.id   AF-A0A9W8CIZ4-F1
#
_cell.length_a   1.000
_cell.length_b   1.000
_cell.length_c   1.000
_cell.angle_alpha   90.00
_cell.angle_beta   90.00
_cell.angle_gamma   90.00
#
_symmetry.space_group_name_H-M   'P 1'
#
loop_
_entity.id
_entity.type
_entity.pdbx_description
1 polymer ?
#
loop_
_entity_poly.entity_id
_entity_poly.type
_entity_poly.pdbx_seq_one_letter_code
_entity_poly.pdbx_strand_id
1 'polypeptide(L)'
;MSWLRMSLGVYSIISCHIFRIYQYHCIFQWKIRATGIYLWLPILSWSLFPFIYGILASALPENLGISVKLNDPPVCYAAKPSYFVALAFLIILLLCWVYATLLMNRVNVCFNEYRELLLVICSTVFVVIVQVVLRWVPGIGDSGFAYNTMTSMTDILIGQISFFVLVFKPASHCLFDRDEYLHVFLRTLRRENRQSEYELANGEKINRISSSLAPEQFLEENISVSSRSMAKILRADEPAALHIDSVTAFHKDLGIDLANKRMIV
;
A
#
# COMPACT_ATOMS: atom_id res chain seq x y z
N MET A 1 12.31 17.99 18.78
CA MET A 1 12.31 16.76 17.96
C MET A 1 11.10 16.60 17.02
N SER A 2 10.13 17.54 16.99
CA SER A 2 8.92 17.41 16.17
C SER A 2 9.16 17.46 14.67
N TRP A 3 10.12 18.27 14.19
CA TRP A 3 10.45 18.36 12.77
C TRP A 3 11.13 17.07 12.27
N LEU A 4 11.98 16.44 13.07
CA LEU A 4 12.61 15.16 12.74
C LEU A 4 11.54 14.08 12.51
N ARG A 5 10.54 14.01 13.40
CA ARG A 5 9.40 13.09 13.25
C ARG A 5 8.62 13.35 11.96
N MET A 6 8.38 14.62 11.63
CA MET A 6 7.72 14.97 10.37
C MET A 6 8.59 14.53 9.18
N SER A 7 9.81 15.06 9.07
CA SER A 7 10.73 14.88 7.94
C SER A 7 11.16 13.43 7.70
N LEU A 8 11.48 12.66 8.75
CA LEU A 8 11.94 11.26 8.64
C LEU A 8 10.85 10.22 8.84
N GLY A 9 9.68 10.60 9.36
CA GLY A 9 8.57 9.68 9.57
C GLY A 9 7.74 9.54 8.29
N VAL A 10 6.60 10.23 8.26
CA VAL A 10 5.57 10.08 7.22
C VAL A 10 6.12 10.39 5.82
N TYR A 11 6.94 11.42 5.65
CA TYR A 11 7.50 11.76 4.32
C TYR A 11 8.41 10.67 3.78
N SER A 12 9.29 10.09 4.60
CA SER A 12 10.16 8.99 4.18
C SER A 12 9.37 7.74 3.84
N ILE A 13 8.35 7.40 4.65
CA ILE A 13 7.46 6.27 4.36
C ILE A 13 6.78 6.48 3.00
N ILE A 14 6.12 7.62 2.76
CA ILE A 14 5.44 7.89 1.48
C ILE A 14 6.45 7.85 0.31
N SER A 15 7.64 8.43 0.50
CA SER A 15 8.70 8.41 -0.52
C SER A 15 9.15 6.99 -0.87
N CYS A 16 9.29 6.10 0.13
CA CYS A 16 9.60 4.69 -0.10
C CYS A 16 8.49 3.98 -0.91
N HIS A 17 7.21 4.32 -0.68
CA HIS A 17 6.10 3.73 -1.42
C HIS A 17 6.04 4.24 -2.87
N ILE A 18 6.25 5.55 -3.08
CA ILE A 18 6.37 6.13 -4.43
C ILE A 18 7.53 5.48 -5.17
N PHE A 19 8.66 5.26 -4.50
CA PHE A 19 9.80 4.59 -5.10
C PHE A 19 9.50 3.14 -5.49
N ARG A 20 8.83 2.37 -4.63
CA ARG A 20 8.40 0.99 -4.96
C ARG A 20 7.50 0.99 -6.21
N ILE A 21 6.56 1.93 -6.30
CA ILE A 21 5.73 2.11 -7.50
C ILE A 21 6.58 2.46 -8.73
N TYR A 22 7.54 3.36 -8.57
CA TYR A 22 8.44 3.78 -9.64
C TYR A 22 9.29 2.61 -10.17
N GLN A 23 9.78 1.73 -9.29
CA GLN A 23 10.48 0.51 -9.70
C GLN A 23 9.61 -0.36 -10.61
N TYR A 24 8.35 -0.57 -10.24
CA TYR A 24 7.43 -1.32 -11.08
C TYR A 24 7.12 -0.61 -12.39
N HIS A 25 6.97 0.71 -12.37
CA HIS A 25 6.77 1.47 -13.60
C HIS A 25 7.96 1.29 -14.56
N CYS A 26 9.20 1.38 -14.06
CA CYS A 26 10.41 1.15 -14.86
C CYS A 26 10.45 -0.25 -15.47
N ILE A 27 10.13 -1.28 -14.68
CA ILE A 27 10.18 -2.68 -15.12
C ILE A 27 9.09 -2.97 -16.15
N PHE A 28 7.84 -2.60 -15.87
CA PHE A 28 6.69 -3.03 -16.66
C PHE A 28 6.33 -2.09 -17.81
N GLN A 29 6.53 -0.77 -17.67
CA GLN A 29 6.20 0.20 -18.72
C GLN A 29 7.40 0.51 -19.58
N TRP A 30 8.53 0.85 -18.96
CA TRP A 30 9.73 1.24 -19.71
C TRP A 30 10.60 0.07 -20.14
N LYS A 31 10.40 -1.12 -19.54
CA LYS A 31 11.22 -2.31 -19.82
C LYS A 31 12.71 -2.01 -19.60
N ILE A 32 13.00 -1.27 -18.54
CA ILE A 32 14.35 -0.93 -18.10
C ILE A 32 14.59 -1.64 -16.78
N ARG A 33 15.76 -2.27 -16.65
CA ARG A 33 16.18 -2.92 -15.42
C ARG A 33 16.28 -1.88 -14.30
N ALA A 34 15.65 -2.11 -13.16
CA ALA A 34 15.67 -1.21 -12.00
C ALA A 34 17.00 -1.28 -11.23
N THR A 35 18.14 -0.98 -11.85
CA THR A 35 19.48 -1.09 -11.24
C THR A 35 20.35 0.14 -11.47
N GLY A 36 20.88 0.76 -10.41
CA GLY A 36 21.88 1.82 -10.51
C GLY A 36 21.54 3.05 -9.68
N ILE A 37 22.36 4.10 -9.82
CA ILE A 37 22.23 5.34 -9.04
C ILE A 37 20.98 6.15 -9.40
N TYR A 38 20.54 6.09 -10.66
CA TYR A 38 19.34 6.79 -11.15
C TYR A 38 18.06 6.30 -10.46
N LEU A 39 18.08 5.08 -9.92
CA LEU A 39 16.97 4.53 -9.16
C LEU A 39 16.77 5.27 -7.84
N TRP A 40 17.86 5.70 -7.20
CA TRP A 40 17.83 6.40 -5.91
C TRP A 40 17.46 7.87 -6.04
N LEU A 41 17.56 8.43 -7.25
CA LEU A 41 17.37 9.85 -7.52
C LEU A 41 15.96 10.35 -7.15
N PRO A 42 14.85 9.62 -7.42
CA PRO A 42 13.53 9.98 -6.94
C PRO A 42 13.39 9.94 -5.41
N ILE A 43 13.94 8.92 -4.74
CA ILE A 43 13.89 8.88 -3.26
C ILE A 43 14.60 10.09 -2.69
N LEU A 44 15.81 10.36 -3.20
CA LEU A 44 16.63 11.45 -2.74
C LEU A 44 15.94 12.79 -3.01
N SER A 45 15.36 12.99 -4.20
CA SER A 45 14.66 14.23 -4.53
C SER A 45 13.46 14.45 -3.61
N TRP A 46 12.61 13.44 -3.41
CA TRP A 46 11.42 13.54 -2.56
C TRP A 46 11.75 13.69 -1.07
N SER A 47 12.84 13.09 -0.59
CA SER A 47 13.28 13.20 0.81
C SER A 47 14.05 14.49 1.08
N LEU A 48 14.70 15.06 0.06
CA LEU A 48 15.49 16.29 0.18
C LEU A 48 14.60 17.51 0.47
N PHE A 49 13.42 17.62 -0.15
CA PHE A 49 12.50 18.73 0.11
C PHE A 49 12.06 18.87 1.58
N PRO A 50 11.51 17.84 2.25
CA PRO A 50 11.12 17.92 3.66
C PRO A 50 12.33 18.07 4.59
N PHE A 51 13.51 17.62 4.17
CA PHE A 51 14.76 17.83 4.91
C PHE A 51 15.20 19.30 4.86
N ILE A 52 15.25 19.90 3.67
CA ILE A 52 15.54 21.34 3.48
C ILE A 52 14.52 22.18 4.25
N TYR A 53 13.23 21.83 4.17
CA TYR A 53 12.19 22.49 4.95
C TYR A 53 12.46 22.42 6.46
N GLY A 54 12.85 21.25 6.99
CA GLY A 54 13.18 21.08 8.40
C GLY A 54 14.36 21.96 8.85
N ILE A 55 15.39 22.08 8.01
CA ILE A 55 16.53 22.97 8.27
C ILE A 55 16.09 24.43 8.25
N LEU A 56 15.35 24.86 7.22
CA LEU A 56 14.86 26.24 7.10
C LEU A 56 13.93 26.60 8.27
N ALA A 57 13.01 25.71 8.65
CA ALA A 57 12.11 25.90 9.78
C ALA A 57 12.85 26.05 11.12
N SER A 58 14.04 25.44 11.25
CA SER A 58 14.89 25.55 12.43
C SER A 58 15.77 26.80 12.43
N ALA A 59 16.08 27.35 11.25
CA ALA A 59 16.86 28.58 11.08
C ALA A 59 15.99 29.86 11.17
N LEU A 60 14.68 29.74 10.99
CA LEU A 60 13.73 30.85 11.06
C LEU A 60 13.53 31.34 12.51
N PRO A 61 13.30 32.64 12.72
CA PRO A 61 13.02 33.20 14.04
C PRO A 61 11.73 32.63 14.64
N GLU A 62 11.60 32.68 15.97
CA GLU A 62 10.53 32.00 16.73
C GLU A 62 9.09 32.34 16.31
N ASN A 63 8.87 33.52 15.74
CA ASN A 63 7.57 33.95 15.23
C ASN A 63 7.15 33.24 13.93
N LEU A 64 8.11 32.71 13.16
CA LEU A 64 7.90 32.07 11.86
C LEU A 64 8.29 30.58 11.88
N GLY A 65 9.25 30.20 12.72
CA GLY A 65 9.83 28.87 12.79
C GLY A 65 9.26 28.01 13.92
N ILE A 66 10.18 27.39 14.67
CA ILE A 66 9.88 26.54 15.82
C ILE A 66 10.25 27.31 17.09
N SER A 67 9.28 27.55 17.97
CA SER A 67 9.52 28.17 19.27
C SER A 67 9.53 27.09 20.36
N VAL A 68 10.47 27.22 21.30
CA VAL A 68 10.57 26.38 22.49
C VAL A 68 10.06 27.20 23.66
N LYS A 69 8.88 26.84 24.20
CA LYS A 69 8.44 27.43 25.47
C LYS A 69 9.07 26.64 26.60
N LEU A 70 9.89 27.29 27.42
CA LEU A 70 10.53 26.70 28.61
C LEU A 70 9.58 26.58 29.82
N ASN A 71 8.27 26.61 29.62
CA ASN A 71 7.33 26.42 30.73
C ASN A 71 7.29 24.93 31.05
N ASP A 72 7.69 24.50 32.25
CA ASP A 72 7.76 23.09 32.65
C ASP A 72 6.41 22.36 32.43
N PRO A 73 6.33 21.33 31.56
CA PRO A 73 7.39 20.71 30.77
C PRO A 73 7.67 21.43 29.43
N PRO A 74 8.94 21.52 28.98
CA PRO A 74 9.29 22.25 27.75
C PRO A 74 8.56 21.67 26.54
N VAL A 75 7.75 22.49 25.87
CA VAL A 75 6.99 22.09 24.68
C VAL A 75 7.48 22.86 23.46
N CYS A 76 7.76 22.13 22.37
CA CYS A 76 8.05 22.71 21.06
C CYS A 76 6.75 22.95 20.29
N TYR A 77 6.52 24.18 19.87
CA TYR A 77 5.40 24.54 19.00
C TYR A 77 5.92 25.03 17.65
N ALA A 78 5.37 24.49 16.57
CA ALA A 78 5.54 25.08 15.24
C ALA A 78 4.59 26.27 15.10
N ALA A 79 5.10 27.39 14.59
CA ALA A 79 4.26 28.52 14.22
C ALA A 79 3.18 28.11 13.21
N LYS A 80 2.02 28.78 13.22
CA LYS A 80 0.92 28.46 12.29
C LYS A 80 1.36 28.46 10.82
N PRO A 81 2.15 29.45 10.33
CA PRO A 81 2.58 29.46 8.94
C PRO A 81 3.43 28.24 8.57
N SER A 82 4.40 27.87 9.40
CA SER A 82 5.26 26.72 9.14
C SER A 82 4.45 25.43 9.10
N TYR A 83 3.48 25.26 10.01
CA TYR A 83 2.57 24.12 10.00
C TYR A 83 1.76 24.00 8.70
N PHE A 84 1.18 25.09 8.19
CA PHE A 84 0.42 25.05 6.93
C PHE A 84 1.30 24.73 5.72
N VAL A 85 2.53 25.23 5.70
CA VAL A 85 3.49 24.91 4.64
C VAL A 85 3.83 23.41 4.66
N ALA A 86 4.10 22.84 5.83
CA ALA A 86 4.32 21.39 5.96
C ALA A 86 3.09 20.60 5.51
N LEU A 87 1.88 21.01 5.95
CA LEU A 87 0.65 20.34 5.56
C LEU A 87 0.43 20.38 4.03
N ALA A 88 0.73 21.51 3.38
CA ALA A 88 0.64 21.65 1.94
C ALA A 88 1.61 20.69 1.21
N PHE A 89 2.86 20.59 1.67
CA PHE A 89 3.82 19.62 1.14
C PHE A 89 3.33 18.18 1.30
N LEU A 90 2.79 17.84 2.48
CA LEU A 90 2.23 16.50 2.73
C LEU A 90 1.06 16.19 1.78
N ILE A 91 0.14 17.14 1.57
CA ILE A 91 -0.99 16.97 0.66
C ILE A 91 -0.50 16.75 -0.77
N ILE A 92 0.47 17.55 -1.26
CA ILE A 92 1.05 17.38 -2.59
C ILE A 92 1.67 15.98 -2.72
N LEU A 93 2.43 15.54 -1.70
CA LEU A 93 3.06 14.22 -1.72
C LEU A 93 2.03 13.08 -1.71
N LEU A 94 0.95 13.21 -0.93
CA LEU A 94 -0.16 12.26 -0.93
C LEU A 94 -0.86 12.20 -2.29
N LEU A 95 -1.11 13.34 -2.94
CA LEU A 95 -1.67 13.39 -4.28
C LEU A 95 -0.75 12.73 -5.31
N CYS A 96 0.56 12.98 -5.23
CA CYS A 96 1.55 12.30 -6.06
C CYS A 96 1.53 10.78 -5.84
N TRP A 97 1.42 10.32 -4.59
CA TRP A 97 1.35 8.89 -4.27
C TRP A 97 0.07 8.23 -4.79
N VAL A 98 -1.08 8.88 -4.62
CA VAL A 98 -2.35 8.43 -5.19
C VAL A 98 -2.26 8.35 -6.71
N TYR A 99 -1.75 9.41 -7.35
CA TYR A 99 -1.58 9.45 -8.81
C TYR A 99 -0.65 8.33 -9.32
N ALA A 100 0.50 8.13 -8.68
CA ALA A 100 1.43 7.05 -9.01
C ALA A 100 0.76 5.67 -8.86
N THR A 101 -0.06 5.49 -7.82
CA THR A 101 -0.81 4.24 -7.60
C THR A 101 -1.87 4.02 -8.67
N LEU A 102 -2.58 5.07 -9.10
CA LEU A 102 -3.57 4.97 -10.19
C LEU A 102 -2.91 4.60 -11.53
N LEU A 103 -1.71 5.11 -11.81
CA LEU A 103 -0.92 4.68 -12.98
C LEU A 103 -0.61 3.19 -12.96
N MET A 104 -0.46 2.60 -11.77
CA MET A 104 -0.19 1.17 -11.59
C MET A 104 -1.41 0.26 -11.78
N ASN A 105 -2.62 0.81 -11.86
CA ASN A 105 -3.84 0.00 -12.04
C ASN A 105 -3.81 -0.85 -13.33
N ARG A 106 -2.97 -0.50 -14.32
CA ARG A 106 -2.79 -1.28 -15.56
C ARG A 106 -1.81 -2.45 -15.44
N VAL A 107 -0.99 -2.49 -14.40
CA VAL A 107 0.01 -3.53 -14.13
C VAL A 107 -0.55 -4.65 -13.22
N ASN A 108 -1.81 -4.48 -12.81
CA ASN A 108 -2.43 -5.04 -11.62
C ASN A 108 -2.75 -6.55 -11.66
N VAL A 109 -2.47 -7.22 -12.77
CA VAL A 109 -3.00 -8.58 -12.99
C VAL A 109 -2.15 -9.65 -12.26
N CYS A 110 -0.85 -9.40 -12.05
CA CYS A 110 0.06 -10.41 -11.47
C CYS A 110 0.03 -10.55 -9.93
N PHE A 111 -0.34 -9.53 -9.14
CA PHE A 111 0.04 -9.54 -7.71
C PHE A 111 -0.97 -9.08 -6.66
N ASN A 112 -2.16 -8.59 -7.01
CA ASN A 112 -3.11 -7.98 -6.06
C ASN A 112 -2.52 -6.82 -5.19
N GLU A 113 -1.26 -6.45 -5.45
CA GLU A 113 -0.48 -5.49 -4.68
C GLU A 113 -1.06 -4.08 -4.77
N TYR A 114 -1.76 -3.74 -5.86
CA TYR A 114 -2.51 -2.49 -5.95
C TYR A 114 -3.58 -2.38 -4.88
N ARG A 115 -4.33 -3.46 -4.61
CA ARG A 115 -5.40 -3.43 -3.59
C ARG A 115 -4.81 -3.27 -2.21
N GLU A 116 -3.71 -3.96 -1.95
CA GLU A 116 -2.93 -3.85 -0.72
C GLU A 116 -2.37 -2.43 -0.54
N LEU A 117 -1.82 -1.84 -1.60
CA LEU A 117 -1.30 -0.48 -1.59
C LEU A 117 -2.40 0.56 -1.42
N LEU A 118 -3.57 0.38 -2.04
CA LEU A 118 -4.73 1.24 -1.89
C LEU A 118 -5.25 1.21 -0.45
N LEU A 119 -5.28 0.03 0.19
CA LEU A 119 -5.61 -0.09 1.62
C LEU A 119 -4.64 0.72 2.49
N VAL A 120 -3.33 0.64 2.23
CA VAL A 120 -2.31 1.40 2.97
C VAL A 120 -2.47 2.91 2.74
N ILE A 121 -2.77 3.34 1.52
CA ILE A 121 -3.04 4.75 1.19
C ILE A 121 -4.29 5.24 1.94
N CYS A 122 -5.40 4.52 1.85
CA CYS A 122 -6.64 4.88 2.55
C CYS A 122 -6.42 4.97 4.06
N SER A 123 -5.69 4.02 4.64
CA SER A 123 -5.35 4.01 6.06
C SER A 123 -4.47 5.22 6.44
N THR A 124 -3.49 5.56 5.59
CA THR A 124 -2.60 6.71 5.81
C THR A 124 -3.37 8.02 5.73
N VAL A 125 -4.20 8.20 4.71
CA VAL A 125 -5.05 9.40 4.54
C VAL A 125 -5.99 9.55 5.72
N PHE A 126 -6.62 8.46 6.17
CA PHE A 126 -7.47 8.46 7.35
C PHE A 126 -6.71 8.92 8.60
N VAL A 127 -5.51 8.37 8.85
CA VAL A 127 -4.67 8.79 9.99
C VAL A 127 -4.28 10.27 9.88
N VAL A 128 -3.89 10.75 8.72
CA VAL A 128 -3.55 12.17 8.50
C VAL A 128 -4.75 13.07 8.80
N ILE A 129 -5.96 12.71 8.36
CA ILE A 129 -7.19 13.45 8.67
C ILE A 129 -7.43 13.47 10.18
N VAL A 130 -7.33 12.32 10.85
CA VAL A 130 -7.50 12.22 12.31
C VAL A 130 -6.48 13.09 13.04
N GLN A 131 -5.20 13.09 12.63
CA GLN A 131 -4.18 13.94 13.23
C GLN A 131 -4.45 15.43 13.04
N VAL A 132 -4.90 15.83 11.84
CA VAL A 132 -5.32 17.21 11.56
C VAL A 132 -6.50 17.58 12.45
N VAL A 133 -7.55 16.75 12.53
CA VAL A 133 -8.72 17.02 13.38
C VAL A 133 -8.32 17.14 14.85
N LEU A 134 -7.55 16.18 15.39
CA LEU A 134 -7.07 16.19 16.77
C LEU A 134 -6.28 17.46 17.12
N ARG A 135 -5.58 18.05 16.16
CA ARG A 135 -4.84 19.31 16.34
C ARG A 135 -5.76 20.51 16.56
N TRP A 136 -6.97 20.50 16.00
CA TRP A 136 -7.94 21.61 16.08
C TRP A 136 -8.99 21.43 17.19
N VAL A 137 -9.06 20.26 17.83
CA VAL A 137 -9.98 20.04 18.95
C VAL A 137 -9.46 20.77 20.20
N PRO A 138 -10.24 21.73 20.76
CA PRO A 138 -9.85 22.44 21.98
C PRO A 138 -9.69 21.46 23.16
N GLY A 139 -8.69 21.69 24.01
CA GLY A 139 -8.35 20.82 25.14
C GLY A 139 -7.39 19.68 24.80
N ILE A 140 -7.54 19.03 23.64
CA ILE A 140 -6.58 18.00 23.19
C ILE A 140 -5.33 18.65 22.60
N GLY A 141 -5.51 19.63 21.70
CA GLY A 141 -4.40 20.31 21.03
C GLY A 141 -3.48 21.08 21.99
N ASP A 142 -4.02 21.54 23.12
CA ASP A 142 -3.29 22.28 24.16
C ASP A 142 -2.58 21.34 25.15
N SER A 143 -3.13 20.15 25.37
CA SER A 143 -2.50 19.10 26.17
C SER A 143 -1.40 18.42 25.36
N GLY A 144 -0.16 18.91 25.51
CA GLY A 144 1.01 18.38 24.81
C GLY A 144 1.17 16.86 24.96
N PHE A 145 0.88 16.31 26.15
CA PHE A 145 0.94 14.87 26.39
C PHE A 145 -0.13 14.08 25.63
N ALA A 146 -1.40 14.51 25.70
CA ALA A 146 -2.50 13.79 25.05
C ALA A 146 -2.34 13.81 23.52
N TYR A 147 -2.06 14.97 22.94
CA TYR A 147 -1.83 15.10 21.50
C TYR A 147 -0.62 14.27 21.03
N ASN A 148 0.51 14.34 21.74
CA ASN A 148 1.70 13.57 21.34
C ASN A 148 1.46 12.06 21.45
N THR A 149 0.82 11.60 22.53
CA THR A 149 0.51 10.18 22.70
C THR A 149 -0.43 9.68 21.62
N MET A 150 -1.53 10.39 21.33
CA MET A 150 -2.47 10.00 20.28
C MET A 150 -1.82 9.98 18.90
N THR A 151 -1.06 11.02 18.55
CA THR A 151 -0.37 11.05 17.25
C THR A 151 0.65 9.91 17.13
N SER A 152 1.47 9.67 18.16
CA SER A 152 2.41 8.54 18.19
C SER A 152 1.73 7.18 18.08
N MET A 153 0.60 6.95 18.76
CA MET A 153 -0.16 5.70 18.65
C MET A 153 -0.69 5.50 17.23
N THR A 154 -1.21 6.55 16.59
CA THR A 154 -1.66 6.47 15.19
C THR A 154 -0.50 6.23 14.22
N ASP A 155 0.67 6.83 14.46
CA ASP A 155 1.89 6.63 13.65
C ASP A 155 2.39 5.17 13.75
N ILE A 156 2.37 4.60 14.96
CA ILE A 156 2.74 3.18 15.16
C ILE A 156 1.73 2.27 14.47
N LEU A 157 0.43 2.54 14.61
CA LEU A 157 -0.63 1.74 14.00
C LEU A 157 -0.49 1.69 12.47
N ILE A 158 -0.26 2.83 11.82
CA ILE A 158 -0.08 2.86 10.36
C ILE A 158 1.22 2.16 9.93
N GLY A 159 2.28 2.27 10.73
CA GLY A 159 3.52 1.53 10.52
C GLY A 159 3.31 0.02 10.55
N GLN A 160 2.54 -0.48 11.53
CA GLN A 160 2.19 -1.90 11.64
C GLN A 160 1.33 -2.36 10.46
N ILE A 161 0.28 -1.60 10.11
CA ILE A 161 -0.57 -1.92 8.94
C ILE A 161 0.28 -2.00 7.67
N SER A 162 1.16 -1.02 7.43
CA SER A 162 2.04 -0.99 6.26
C SER A 162 3.00 -2.18 6.24
N PHE A 163 3.57 -2.54 7.39
CA PHE A 163 4.45 -3.70 7.53
C PHE A 163 3.72 -5.02 7.24
N PHE A 164 2.57 -5.25 7.86
CA PHE A 164 1.81 -6.49 7.68
C PHE A 164 1.28 -6.64 6.25
N VAL A 165 0.81 -5.55 5.65
CA VAL A 165 0.22 -5.58 4.31
C VAL A 165 1.30 -5.73 3.23
N LEU A 166 2.40 -4.98 3.31
CA LEU A 166 3.37 -4.88 2.19
C LEU A 166 4.64 -5.71 2.36
N VAL A 167 5.01 -6.06 3.59
CA VAL A 167 6.29 -6.73 3.90
C VAL A 167 6.07 -8.13 4.43
N PHE A 168 5.14 -8.31 5.37
CA PHE A 168 4.94 -9.60 6.03
C PHE A 168 4.52 -10.68 5.05
N LYS A 169 3.56 -10.42 4.17
CA LYS A 169 3.09 -11.40 3.17
C LYS A 169 4.18 -11.89 2.21
N PRO A 170 4.95 -11.01 1.53
CA PRO A 170 6.05 -11.50 0.70
C PRO A 170 7.16 -12.14 1.54
N ALA A 171 7.45 -11.63 2.74
CA ALA A 171 8.46 -12.22 3.62
C ALA A 171 8.06 -13.64 4.08
N SER A 172 6.79 -13.86 4.44
CA SER A 172 6.28 -15.17 4.85
C SER A 172 6.37 -16.18 3.72
N HIS A 173 6.00 -15.80 2.50
CA HIS A 173 6.15 -16.67 1.33
C HIS A 173 7.61 -16.98 1.00
N CYS A 174 8.52 -16.02 1.18
CA CYS A 174 9.95 -16.27 1.00
C CYS A 174 10.55 -17.21 2.07
N LEU A 175 10.03 -17.19 3.30
CA LEU A 175 10.55 -17.98 4.42
C LEU A 175 9.95 -19.39 4.50
N PHE A 176 8.66 -19.54 4.26
CA PHE A 176 7.96 -20.81 4.48
C PHE A 176 7.70 -21.59 3.18
N ASP A 177 7.26 -20.92 2.11
CA ASP A 177 6.76 -21.57 0.89
C ASP A 177 7.44 -21.02 -0.37
N ARG A 178 8.77 -20.89 -0.33
CA ARG A 178 9.54 -20.23 -1.39
C ARG A 178 9.30 -20.84 -2.77
N ASP A 179 9.32 -22.17 -2.86
CA ASP A 179 9.23 -22.88 -4.13
C ASP A 179 7.81 -22.84 -4.70
N GLU A 180 6.78 -23.00 -3.85
CA GLU A 180 5.38 -22.88 -4.27
C GLU A 180 5.08 -21.45 -4.73
N TYR A 181 5.54 -20.44 -3.99
CA TYR A 181 5.37 -19.05 -4.36
C TYR A 181 6.05 -18.73 -5.70
N LEU A 182 7.29 -19.18 -5.88
CA LEU A 182 8.03 -19.01 -7.15
C LEU A 182 7.29 -19.69 -8.31
N HIS A 183 6.74 -20.88 -8.09
CA HIS A 183 6.00 -21.61 -9.12
C HIS A 183 4.70 -20.88 -9.50
N VAL A 184 3.90 -20.46 -8.52
CA VAL A 184 2.67 -19.68 -8.75
C VAL A 184 2.98 -18.38 -9.47
N PHE A 185 4.06 -17.71 -9.09
CA PHE A 185 4.50 -16.48 -9.72
C PHE A 185 4.91 -16.68 -11.18
N LEU A 186 5.76 -17.67 -11.48
CA LEU A 186 6.17 -18.00 -12.85
C LEU A 186 4.97 -18.43 -13.71
N ARG A 187 4.02 -19.18 -13.15
CA ARG A 187 2.79 -19.57 -13.83
C ARG A 187 1.95 -18.35 -14.21
N THR A 188 1.83 -17.39 -13.29
CA THR A 188 1.07 -16.16 -13.50
C THR A 188 1.74 -15.27 -14.56
N LEU A 189 3.07 -15.10 -14.48
CA LEU A 189 3.84 -14.38 -15.51
C LEU A 189 3.68 -14.97 -16.91
N ARG A 190 3.73 -16.32 -17.02
CA ARG A 190 3.54 -17.02 -18.29
C ARG A 190 2.12 -16.81 -18.83
N ARG A 191 1.10 -16.88 -17.96
CA ARG A 191 -0.30 -16.66 -18.34
C ARG A 191 -0.52 -15.25 -18.90
N GLU A 192 0.21 -14.26 -18.38
CA GLU A 192 0.09 -12.86 -18.80
C GLU A 192 1.03 -12.42 -19.92
N ASN A 193 1.85 -13.33 -20.46
CA ASN A 193 2.88 -13.03 -21.45
C ASN A 193 3.91 -11.96 -20.99
N ARG A 194 4.11 -11.81 -19.67
CA ARG A 194 5.09 -10.87 -19.08
C ARG A 194 6.44 -11.50 -18.76
N GLN A 195 6.68 -12.70 -19.28
CA GLN A 195 7.87 -13.49 -18.96
C GLN A 195 9.18 -12.79 -19.38
N SER A 196 9.19 -12.15 -20.55
CA SER A 196 10.36 -11.41 -21.06
C SER A 196 10.71 -10.16 -20.23
N GLU A 197 9.71 -9.50 -19.65
CA GLU A 197 9.89 -8.33 -18.78
C GLU A 197 10.59 -8.74 -17.47
N TYR A 198 10.26 -9.93 -16.95
CA TYR A 198 10.92 -10.48 -15.76
C TYR A 198 12.36 -10.92 -16.03
N GLU A 199 12.63 -11.58 -17.15
CA GLU A 199 13.99 -11.95 -17.57
C GLU A 199 14.89 -10.72 -17.68
N LEU A 200 14.34 -9.60 -18.16
CA LEU A 200 15.05 -8.34 -18.26
C LEU A 200 15.35 -7.70 -16.90
N ALA A 201 14.48 -7.87 -15.91
CA ALA A 201 14.70 -7.39 -14.55
C ALA A 201 15.81 -8.19 -13.83
N ASN A 202 15.80 -9.51 -13.96
CA ASN A 202 16.75 -10.38 -13.24
C ASN A 202 18.08 -10.59 -13.96
N GLY A 203 18.12 -10.40 -15.29
CA GLY A 203 19.31 -10.71 -16.09
C GLY A 203 19.60 -12.21 -16.20
N GLU A 204 18.69 -13.08 -15.75
CA GLU A 204 18.78 -14.53 -15.84
C GLU A 204 17.62 -15.08 -16.69
N LYS A 205 17.93 -16.05 -17.57
CA LYS A 205 16.92 -16.74 -18.38
C LYS A 205 16.14 -17.74 -17.52
N ILE A 206 14.81 -17.67 -17.55
CA ILE A 206 13.92 -18.51 -16.72
C ILE A 206 14.07 -20.00 -17.03
N ASN A 207 14.51 -20.36 -18.23
CA ASN A 207 14.68 -21.75 -18.67
C ASN A 207 15.58 -22.60 -17.74
N ARG A 208 16.48 -21.98 -16.95
CA ARG A 208 17.31 -22.70 -15.97
C ARG A 208 16.55 -23.12 -14.70
N ILE A 209 15.49 -22.40 -14.33
CA ILE A 209 14.72 -22.64 -13.11
C ILE A 209 13.70 -23.75 -13.33
N SER A 210 13.07 -23.78 -14.51
CA SER A 210 12.12 -24.83 -14.88
C SER A 210 12.75 -26.22 -15.05
N SER A 211 14.06 -26.32 -15.30
CA SER A 211 14.75 -27.61 -15.39
C SER A 211 15.10 -28.23 -14.03
N SER A 212 15.10 -27.47 -12.94
CA SER A 212 15.37 -27.99 -11.59
C SER A 212 14.11 -28.41 -10.83
N LEU A 213 12.95 -27.91 -11.23
CA LEU A 213 11.64 -28.37 -10.74
C LEU A 213 11.18 -29.53 -11.64
N ALA A 214 11.50 -30.76 -11.22
CA ALA A 214 11.20 -31.96 -12.00
C ALA A 214 9.69 -32.07 -12.32
N PRO A 215 9.31 -32.37 -13.57
CA PRO A 215 7.91 -32.46 -14.01
C PRO A 215 7.12 -33.65 -13.42
N GLU A 216 7.76 -34.57 -12.69
CA GLU A 216 7.06 -35.73 -12.12
C GLU A 216 6.08 -35.37 -10.99
N GLN A 217 6.38 -34.37 -10.16
CA GLN A 217 5.44 -33.92 -9.12
C GLN A 217 4.19 -33.22 -9.70
N PHE A 218 4.29 -32.70 -10.93
CA PHE A 218 3.22 -31.98 -11.61
C PHE A 218 2.07 -32.86 -12.09
N LEU A 219 2.36 -34.13 -12.36
CA LEU A 219 1.36 -35.11 -12.78
C LEU A 219 0.60 -35.68 -11.56
N GLU A 220 1.30 -35.99 -10.46
CA GLU A 220 0.65 -36.48 -9.23
C GLU A 220 -0.24 -35.41 -8.58
N GLU A 221 0.18 -34.15 -8.53
CA GLU A 221 -0.60 -33.11 -7.85
C GLU A 221 -1.88 -32.76 -8.62
N ASN A 222 -1.83 -32.67 -9.97
CA ASN A 222 -3.03 -32.44 -10.78
C ASN A 222 -4.01 -33.62 -10.73
N ILE A 223 -3.52 -34.86 -10.61
CA ILE A 223 -4.39 -36.03 -10.38
C ILE A 223 -5.05 -35.93 -8.99
N SER A 224 -4.32 -35.49 -7.97
CA SER A 224 -4.84 -35.36 -6.60
C SER A 224 -5.89 -34.24 -6.45
N VAL A 225 -5.67 -33.09 -7.08
CA VAL A 225 -6.60 -31.94 -7.02
C VAL A 225 -7.85 -32.22 -7.86
N SER A 226 -7.70 -32.82 -9.03
CA SER A 226 -8.84 -33.30 -9.85
C SER A 226 -9.69 -34.32 -9.08
N SER A 227 -9.05 -35.27 -8.39
CA SER A 227 -9.74 -36.27 -7.57
C SER A 227 -10.47 -35.65 -6.37
N ARG A 228 -9.88 -34.65 -5.69
CA ARG A 228 -10.56 -33.93 -4.59
C ARG A 228 -11.70 -33.04 -5.06
N SER A 229 -11.58 -32.43 -6.24
CA SER A 229 -12.64 -31.62 -6.85
C SER A 229 -13.82 -32.49 -7.27
N MET A 230 -13.57 -33.62 -7.93
CA MET A 230 -14.61 -34.60 -8.26
C MET A 230 -15.28 -35.18 -7.01
N ALA A 231 -14.53 -35.46 -5.93
CA ALA A 231 -15.10 -35.95 -4.67
C ALA A 231 -15.99 -34.90 -3.97
N LYS A 232 -15.73 -33.60 -4.16
CA LYS A 232 -16.62 -32.53 -3.67
C LYS A 232 -17.89 -32.40 -4.51
N ILE A 233 -17.81 -32.59 -5.83
CA ILE A 233 -18.98 -32.57 -6.71
C ILE A 233 -19.88 -33.77 -6.41
N LEU A 234 -19.31 -34.97 -6.21
CA LEU A 234 -20.08 -36.18 -5.88
C LEU A 234 -20.72 -36.17 -4.48
N ARG A 235 -20.30 -35.29 -3.56
CA ARG A 235 -20.97 -35.09 -2.26
C ARG A 235 -22.02 -33.97 -2.27
N ALA A 236 -22.12 -33.20 -3.35
CA ALA A 236 -23.12 -32.13 -3.46
C ALA A 236 -24.48 -32.64 -3.99
N ASP A 237 -24.56 -33.89 -4.43
CA ASP A 237 -25.79 -34.55 -4.92
C ASP A 237 -26.51 -35.37 -3.83
N GLU A 238 -26.34 -35.04 -2.56
CA GLU A 238 -27.22 -35.57 -1.52
C GLU A 238 -28.47 -34.66 -1.46
N PRO A 239 -29.67 -35.14 -1.86
CA PRO A 239 -30.87 -34.32 -1.89
C PRO A 239 -31.29 -33.98 -0.46
N ALA A 240 -30.95 -32.77 -0.03
CA ALA A 240 -31.48 -32.16 1.18
C ALA A 240 -33.00 -32.01 1.02
N ALA A 241 -33.73 -32.97 1.60
CA ALA A 241 -35.17 -32.90 1.74
C ALA A 241 -35.56 -31.71 2.63
N LEU A 242 -36.49 -30.90 2.10
CA LEU A 242 -37.46 -30.05 2.80
C LEU A 242 -36.96 -29.10 3.92
N HIS A 243 -36.94 -27.81 3.61
CA HIS A 243 -37.81 -26.85 4.30
C HIS A 243 -37.98 -25.57 3.45
N ILE A 244 -38.97 -25.59 2.54
CA ILE A 244 -39.42 -24.41 1.82
C ILE A 244 -40.63 -23.87 2.58
N ASP A 245 -40.42 -22.86 3.42
CA ASP A 245 -41.46 -21.95 3.90
C ASP A 245 -40.74 -20.68 4.42
N SER A 246 -40.79 -19.58 3.64
CA SER A 246 -40.82 -18.17 4.12
C SER A 246 -40.30 -17.07 3.17
N VAL A 247 -39.62 -17.36 2.05
CA VAL A 247 -38.89 -16.30 1.31
C VAL A 247 -39.69 -15.64 0.15
N THR A 248 -40.93 -16.03 -0.10
CA THR A 248 -41.77 -15.41 -1.16
C THR A 248 -42.48 -14.11 -0.75
N ALA A 249 -42.26 -13.60 0.46
CA ALA A 249 -42.97 -12.40 0.95
C ALA A 249 -42.21 -11.06 0.81
N PHE A 250 -40.89 -11.06 0.50
CA PHE A 250 -40.11 -9.81 0.62
C PHE A 250 -39.76 -9.10 -0.70
N HIS A 251 -40.12 -9.69 -1.85
CA HIS A 251 -39.70 -9.15 -3.16
C HIS A 251 -40.75 -8.30 -3.88
N LYS A 252 -41.89 -8.00 -3.24
CA LYS A 252 -42.99 -7.24 -3.86
C LYS A 252 -43.04 -5.75 -3.50
N ASP A 253 -42.18 -5.27 -2.58
CA ASP A 253 -42.21 -3.88 -2.08
C ASP A 253 -41.04 -2.99 -2.56
N LEU A 254 -40.10 -3.51 -3.35
CA LEU A 254 -39.06 -2.70 -3.99
C LEU A 254 -39.36 -2.54 -5.48
N GLY A 255 -40.24 -1.59 -5.78
CA GLY A 255 -40.48 -1.05 -7.11
C GLY A 255 -39.27 -0.31 -7.65
N ILE A 256 -38.19 -1.03 -7.93
CA ILE A 256 -37.01 -0.51 -8.62
C ILE A 256 -37.11 -0.90 -10.08
N ASP A 257 -37.63 0.06 -10.85
CA ASP A 257 -37.71 0.06 -12.29
C ASP A 257 -36.29 0.22 -12.87
N LEU A 258 -35.61 -0.90 -13.15
CA LEU A 258 -34.32 -0.91 -13.85
C LEU A 258 -34.54 -0.76 -15.35
N ALA A 259 -35.02 0.42 -15.74
CA ALA A 259 -34.91 0.90 -17.09
C ALA A 259 -33.82 1.96 -17.17
N ASN A 260 -32.93 1.78 -18.15
CA ASN A 260 -32.23 2.86 -18.83
C ASN A 260 -30.90 3.35 -18.22
N LYS A 261 -29.77 2.78 -18.68
CA LYS A 261 -28.64 3.60 -19.11
C LYS A 261 -27.73 2.88 -20.12
N ARG A 262 -28.06 3.08 -21.40
CA ARG A 262 -27.12 3.02 -22.51
C ARG A 262 -26.26 4.30 -22.51
N MET A 263 -25.01 4.14 -22.98
CA MET A 263 -24.16 5.12 -23.67
C MET A 263 -23.83 6.44 -22.94
N ILE A 264 -22.53 6.75 -22.87
CA ILE A 264 -21.91 7.87 -23.59
C ILE A 264 -20.38 7.74 -23.43
N VAL A 265 -19.72 7.69 -24.60
CA VAL A 265 -18.34 8.07 -25.01
C VAL A 265 -17.16 7.62 -24.14
#